data_AF-A0A920I3T5-F1
#
_entry.id   AF-A0A920I3T5-F1
#
_cell.length_a   1.000
_cell.length_b   1.000
_cell.length_c   1.000
_cell.angle_alpha   90.00
_cell.angle_beta   90.00
_cell.angle_gamma   90.00
#
_symmetry.space_group_name_H-M   'P 1'
#
loop_
_entity.id
_entity.type
_entity.pdbx_description
1 polymer ?
#
loop_
_entity_poly.entity_id
_entity_poly.type
_entity_poly.pdbx_seq_one_letter_code
_entity_poly.pdbx_strand_id
1 'polypeptide(L)'
;MALTDAEIKYSTVQNWYPGDENGKGGIYNFVTKRGVCRGDRSKISWTQVETGSAITWKYPSCVLRGKDSVGEFYSVALTNNMQQADTGTKMIHIGEGSRSTIISKGISAGRSQNCYRGLVHMQPSAENGRNFTQCDSAADRRQVRCPYRALYRVAQSQREDRT
;
A
#
# COMPACT_ATOMS: atom_id res chain seq x y z
N MET A 1 -3.81 5.02 -16.28
CA MET A 1 -3.63 3.65 -16.78
C MET A 1 -2.33 3.61 -17.55
N ALA A 2 -1.48 2.60 -17.35
CA ALA A 2 -0.21 2.46 -18.06
C ALA A 2 -0.39 1.54 -19.29
N LEU A 3 0.07 2.01 -20.45
CA LEU A 3 0.09 1.29 -21.73
C LEU A 3 1.44 0.57 -21.91
N THR A 4 1.62 -0.13 -23.03
CA THR A 4 2.82 -0.92 -23.31
C THR A 4 4.07 -0.05 -23.21
N ASP A 5 5.08 -0.56 -22.51
CA ASP A 5 6.35 0.15 -22.24
C ASP A 5 6.21 1.51 -21.53
N ALA A 6 5.03 1.84 -20.98
CA ALA A 6 4.79 3.09 -20.28
C ALA A 6 5.08 2.97 -18.78
N GLU A 7 5.74 3.99 -18.23
CA GLU A 7 5.96 4.15 -16.79
C GLU A 7 5.16 5.34 -16.25
N ILE A 8 4.44 5.13 -15.15
CA ILE A 8 3.71 6.19 -14.44
C ILE A 8 4.24 6.25 -13.00
N LYS A 9 4.77 7.41 -12.63
CA LYS A 9 5.14 7.72 -11.25
C LYS A 9 4.08 8.66 -10.67
N TYR A 10 3.38 8.19 -9.65
CA TYR A 10 2.35 8.96 -8.97
C TYR A 10 2.77 9.25 -7.55
N SER A 11 3.07 10.52 -7.28
CA SER A 11 3.51 10.99 -5.97
C SER A 11 2.39 11.79 -5.29
N THR A 12 2.22 11.60 -3.98
CA THR A 12 1.26 12.34 -3.18
C THR A 12 1.90 12.78 -1.89
N VAL A 13 1.84 14.08 -1.60
CA VAL A 13 2.24 14.64 -0.31
C VAL A 13 1.00 15.33 0.28
N GLN A 14 0.58 14.89 1.46
CA GLN A 14 -0.57 15.45 2.15
C GLN A 14 -0.22 15.76 3.61
N ASN A 15 -0.44 17.00 4.01
CA ASN A 15 -0.30 17.47 5.37
C ASN A 15 -1.59 18.22 5.76
N TRP A 16 -2.29 17.71 6.75
CA TRP A 16 -3.60 18.21 7.17
C TRP A 16 -3.60 18.68 8.62
N TYR A 17 -4.67 19.39 9.00
CA TYR A 17 -4.89 19.74 10.40
C TYR A 17 -5.50 18.53 11.16
N PRO A 18 -4.88 18.09 12.27
CA PRO A 18 -5.23 16.85 12.96
C PRO A 18 -6.42 16.94 13.90
N GLY A 19 -6.96 18.15 14.12
CA GLY A 19 -7.88 18.44 15.21
C GLY A 19 -7.14 18.93 16.46
N ASP A 20 -7.90 19.11 17.53
CA ASP A 20 -7.36 19.48 18.83
C ASP A 20 -6.67 18.30 19.55
N GLU A 21 -6.07 18.57 20.72
CA GLU A 21 -5.35 17.58 21.53
C GLU A 21 -6.26 16.44 22.06
N ASN A 22 -7.57 16.67 22.09
CA ASN A 22 -8.57 15.68 22.49
C ASN A 22 -9.11 14.87 21.29
N GLY A 23 -8.63 15.15 20.07
CA GLY A 23 -9.09 14.50 18.84
C GLY A 23 -10.41 15.05 18.29
N LYS A 24 -10.83 16.24 18.72
CA LYS A 24 -12.02 16.93 18.22
C LYS A 24 -11.66 17.75 16.98
N GLY A 25 -12.41 17.53 15.91
CA GLY A 25 -12.14 18.12 14.59
C GLY A 25 -11.11 17.35 13.79
N GLY A 26 -10.52 18.03 12.80
CA GLY A 26 -9.57 17.44 11.87
C GLY A 26 -10.23 16.79 10.64
N ILE A 27 -9.40 16.43 9.67
CA ILE A 27 -9.86 16.00 8.35
C ILE A 27 -9.98 14.48 8.27
N TYR A 28 -11.04 14.02 7.60
CA TYR A 28 -11.24 12.63 7.22
C TYR A 28 -10.77 12.41 5.79
N ASN A 29 -9.81 11.49 5.64
CA ASN A 29 -9.09 11.28 4.40
C ASN A 29 -9.38 9.89 3.83
N PHE A 30 -10.54 9.77 3.18
CA PHE A 30 -11.01 8.53 2.58
C PHE A 30 -10.78 8.57 1.07
N VAL A 31 -9.74 7.88 0.60
CA VAL A 31 -9.34 7.95 -0.81
C VAL A 31 -9.18 6.57 -1.41
N THR A 32 -9.81 6.36 -2.56
CA THR A 32 -9.62 5.17 -3.39
C THR A 32 -8.79 5.54 -4.62
N LYS A 33 -7.56 5.02 -4.71
CA LYS A 33 -6.70 5.14 -5.90
C LYS A 33 -6.54 3.77 -6.55
N ARG A 34 -6.60 3.73 -7.88
CA ARG A 34 -6.40 2.49 -8.64
C ARG A 34 -5.59 2.76 -9.90
N GLY A 35 -4.52 2.00 -10.04
CA GLY A 35 -3.68 1.92 -11.24
C GLY A 35 -3.91 0.59 -11.92
N VAL A 36 -3.90 0.63 -13.25
CA VAL A 36 -3.97 -0.58 -14.08
C VAL A 36 -2.81 -0.52 -15.06
N CYS A 37 -1.92 -1.49 -14.93
CA CYS A 37 -0.85 -1.81 -15.87
C CYS A 37 -1.47 -2.70 -16.96
N ARG A 38 -2.04 -2.07 -18.00
CA ARG A 38 -2.76 -2.80 -19.06
C ARG A 38 -1.82 -3.33 -20.14
N GLY A 39 -0.79 -2.56 -20.51
CA GLY A 39 0.16 -2.98 -21.53
C GLY A 39 1.30 -3.80 -20.96
N ASP A 40 2.02 -4.51 -21.84
CA ASP A 40 3.18 -5.30 -21.47
C ASP A 40 4.33 -4.40 -21.04
N ARG A 41 5.14 -4.88 -20.08
CA ARG A 41 6.27 -4.16 -19.47
C ARG A 41 5.87 -2.79 -18.89
N SER A 42 4.59 -2.59 -18.61
CA SER A 42 4.09 -1.34 -18.05
C SER A 42 4.37 -1.25 -16.55
N LYS A 43 4.68 -0.03 -16.09
CA LYS A 43 5.10 0.22 -14.72
C LYS A 43 4.25 1.30 -14.06
N ILE A 44 3.79 1.04 -12.85
CA ILE A 44 3.16 2.06 -11.99
C ILE A 44 3.85 2.07 -10.64
N SER A 45 4.35 3.24 -10.25
CA SER A 45 4.99 3.47 -8.97
C SER A 45 4.20 4.48 -8.15
N TRP A 46 3.72 4.06 -7.00
CA TRP A 46 3.00 4.87 -6.03
C TRP A 46 3.98 5.35 -4.97
N THR A 47 4.09 6.65 -4.77
CA THR A 47 4.84 7.24 -3.65
C THR A 47 3.88 8.12 -2.86
N GLN A 48 3.73 7.84 -1.56
CA GLN A 48 2.88 8.65 -0.71
C GLN A 48 3.55 9.00 0.62
N VAL A 49 3.35 10.26 1.01
CA VAL A 49 3.71 10.77 2.33
C VAL A 49 2.48 11.45 2.90
N GLU A 50 2.04 10.95 4.05
CA GLU A 50 0.78 11.39 4.66
C GLU A 50 0.97 11.68 6.14
N THR A 51 0.49 12.85 6.55
CA THR A 51 0.51 13.29 7.94
C THR A 51 -0.68 14.22 8.23
N GLY A 52 -1.07 14.32 9.49
CA GLY A 52 -1.95 15.39 9.94
C GLY A 52 -3.45 15.15 9.77
N SER A 53 -3.93 14.05 9.19
CA SER A 53 -5.39 13.78 9.17
C SER A 53 -5.85 13.14 10.50
N ALA A 54 -7.08 13.43 10.94
CA ALA A 54 -7.64 12.78 12.13
C ALA A 54 -7.90 11.29 11.88
N ILE A 55 -8.51 10.96 10.73
CA ILE A 55 -8.68 9.58 10.27
C ILE A 55 -8.23 9.48 8.81
N THR A 56 -7.38 8.51 8.49
CA THR A 56 -6.92 8.24 7.12
C THR A 56 -7.23 6.81 6.73
N TRP A 57 -8.06 6.61 5.69
CA TRP A 57 -8.28 5.30 5.07
C TRP A 57 -7.94 5.32 3.60
N LYS A 58 -6.86 4.63 3.24
CA LYS A 58 -6.38 4.60 1.86
C LYS A 58 -5.80 3.26 1.49
N TYR A 59 -6.27 2.77 0.34
CA TYR A 59 -5.79 1.53 -0.25
C TYR A 59 -5.52 1.73 -1.74
N PRO A 60 -4.44 2.45 -2.12
CA PRO A 60 -3.98 2.46 -3.50
C PRO A 60 -3.83 1.03 -3.99
N SER A 61 -4.26 0.78 -5.22
CA SER A 61 -4.25 -0.55 -5.80
C SER A 61 -3.55 -0.54 -7.14
N CYS A 62 -2.82 -1.61 -7.43
CA CYS A 62 -2.21 -1.84 -8.72
C CYS A 62 -2.68 -3.19 -9.29
N VAL A 63 -3.28 -3.13 -10.47
CA VAL A 63 -3.70 -4.30 -11.23
C VAL A 63 -2.67 -4.52 -12.34
N LEU A 64 -1.91 -5.60 -12.20
CA LEU A 64 -0.81 -6.00 -13.07
C LEU A 64 -1.34 -6.98 -14.12
N ARG A 65 -1.86 -6.45 -15.24
CA ARG A 65 -2.50 -7.24 -16.29
C ARG A 65 -1.56 -7.59 -17.44
N GLY A 66 -0.70 -6.67 -17.86
CA GLY A 66 0.27 -6.93 -18.92
C GLY A 66 1.37 -7.90 -18.49
N LYS A 67 1.98 -8.58 -19.47
CA LYS A 67 3.15 -9.42 -19.26
C LYS A 67 4.32 -8.57 -18.77
N ASP A 68 5.08 -9.08 -17.80
CA ASP A 68 6.23 -8.40 -17.17
C ASP A 68 5.88 -7.01 -16.59
N SER A 69 4.63 -6.79 -16.21
CA SER A 69 4.20 -5.52 -15.61
C SER A 69 4.71 -5.37 -14.17
N VAL A 70 5.01 -4.12 -13.78
CA VAL A 70 5.67 -3.79 -12.50
C VAL A 70 4.80 -2.83 -11.68
N GLY A 71 4.54 -3.20 -10.44
CA GLY A 71 3.81 -2.38 -9.46
C GLY A 71 4.64 -2.05 -8.23
N GLU A 72 4.95 -0.79 -8.01
CA GLU A 72 5.70 -0.34 -6.84
C GLU A 72 4.81 0.50 -5.93
N PHE A 73 4.97 0.34 -4.63
CA PHE A 73 4.28 1.11 -3.61
C PHE A 73 5.23 1.48 -2.48
N TYR A 74 5.43 2.77 -2.30
CA TYR A 74 6.21 3.37 -1.24
C TYR A 74 5.29 4.27 -0.42
N SER A 75 5.16 3.97 0.87
CA SER A 75 4.30 4.72 1.77
C SER A 75 5.04 5.11 3.04
N VAL A 76 4.94 6.39 3.41
CA VAL A 76 5.34 6.90 4.71
C VAL A 76 4.11 7.52 5.37
N ALA A 77 3.71 6.98 6.52
CA ALA A 77 2.57 7.47 7.28
C ALA A 77 3.03 7.89 8.68
N LEU A 78 2.80 9.15 9.04
CA LEU A 78 3.05 9.68 10.40
C LEU A 78 1.73 9.92 11.11
N THR A 79 1.57 9.32 12.29
CA THR A 79 0.44 9.57 13.19
C THR A 79 0.91 10.08 14.56
N ASN A 80 0.18 11.03 15.13
CA ASN A 80 0.44 11.59 16.46
C ASN A 80 -0.88 11.82 17.24
N ASN A 81 -0.80 12.04 18.55
CA ASN A 81 -1.94 12.32 19.43
C ASN A 81 -3.03 11.25 19.35
N MET A 82 -4.26 11.61 18.96
CA MET A 82 -5.41 10.71 18.86
C MET A 82 -5.72 10.29 17.41
N GLN A 83 -4.78 10.50 16.48
CA GLN A 83 -4.97 10.17 15.07
C GLN A 83 -5.09 8.66 14.82
N GLN A 84 -5.84 8.33 13.78
CA GLN A 84 -6.02 6.96 13.32
C GLN A 84 -5.70 6.85 11.82
N ALA A 85 -4.79 5.94 11.47
CA ALA A 85 -4.48 5.61 10.09
C ALA A 85 -4.75 4.13 9.85
N ASP A 86 -5.51 3.80 8.80
CA ASP A 86 -5.57 2.48 8.20
C ASP A 86 -5.15 2.64 6.74
N THR A 87 -3.87 2.38 6.49
CA THR A 87 -3.27 2.56 5.17
C THR A 87 -2.74 1.25 4.65
N GLY A 88 -2.64 1.13 3.34
CA GLY A 88 -1.90 0.04 2.74
C GLY A 88 -2.14 -0.03 1.27
N THR A 89 -1.90 -1.19 0.67
CA THR A 89 -1.98 -1.34 -0.78
C THR A 89 -2.60 -2.67 -1.17
N LYS A 90 -3.16 -2.73 -2.38
CA LYS A 90 -3.65 -3.97 -3.00
C LYS A 90 -2.91 -4.21 -4.31
N MET A 91 -2.08 -5.24 -4.34
CA MET A 91 -1.40 -5.70 -5.55
C MET A 91 -2.12 -6.93 -6.10
N ILE A 92 -2.62 -6.82 -7.32
CA ILE A 92 -3.33 -7.91 -8.02
C ILE A 92 -2.50 -8.30 -9.24
N HIS A 93 -1.89 -9.48 -9.18
CA HIS A 93 -1.11 -10.06 -10.25
C HIS A 93 -1.99 -10.92 -11.15
N ILE A 94 -1.99 -10.61 -12.44
CA ILE A 94 -2.74 -11.32 -13.49
C ILE A 94 -1.80 -11.74 -14.61
N GLY A 95 -0.94 -10.82 -15.07
CA GLY A 95 0.02 -11.09 -16.13
C GLY A 95 1.20 -11.96 -15.69
N GLU A 96 1.67 -12.79 -16.62
CA GLU A 96 2.91 -13.58 -16.50
C GLU A 96 4.11 -12.66 -16.20
N GLY A 97 5.01 -13.09 -15.32
CA GLY A 97 6.23 -12.36 -14.97
C GLY A 97 6.00 -11.08 -14.16
N SER A 98 4.76 -10.79 -13.75
CA SER A 98 4.42 -9.56 -13.05
C SER A 98 5.12 -9.42 -11.70
N ARG A 99 5.64 -8.22 -11.41
CA ARG A 99 6.43 -7.95 -10.20
C ARG A 99 5.78 -6.88 -9.35
N SER A 100 5.81 -7.07 -8.04
CA SER A 100 5.40 -6.01 -7.11
C SER A 100 6.38 -5.80 -5.97
N THR A 101 6.57 -4.54 -5.62
CA THR A 101 7.39 -4.10 -4.50
C THR A 101 6.54 -3.21 -3.61
N ILE A 102 6.42 -3.59 -2.35
CA ILE A 102 5.65 -2.87 -1.34
C ILE A 102 6.61 -2.50 -0.22
N ILE A 103 6.82 -1.22 0.01
CA ILE A 103 7.58 -0.70 1.14
C ILE A 103 6.67 0.27 1.88
N SER A 104 6.30 -0.09 3.11
CA SER A 104 5.52 0.76 3.99
C SER A 104 6.31 1.07 5.25
N LYS A 105 6.39 2.35 5.60
CA LYS A 105 7.01 2.83 6.83
C LYS A 105 5.95 3.62 7.62
N GLY A 106 5.50 3.03 8.71
CA GLY A 106 4.59 3.68 9.65
C GLY A 106 5.38 4.24 10.83
N ILE A 107 5.17 5.52 11.15
CA ILE A 107 5.73 6.15 12.34
C ILE A 107 4.56 6.60 13.21
N SER A 108 4.55 6.15 14.45
CA SER A 108 3.44 6.36 15.37
C SER A 108 3.93 6.97 16.68
N ALA A 109 3.37 8.11 17.06
CA ALA A 109 3.70 8.85 18.27
C ALA A 109 2.47 9.08 19.17
N GLY A 110 2.72 9.35 20.45
CA GLY A 110 1.67 9.65 21.42
C GLY A 110 0.72 8.47 21.69
N ARG A 111 -0.59 8.69 21.52
CA ARG A 111 -1.65 7.68 21.71
C ARG A 111 -2.28 7.25 20.37
N SER A 112 -1.58 7.51 19.27
CA SER A 112 -2.12 7.31 17.93
C SER A 112 -2.17 5.83 17.53
N GLN A 113 -3.00 5.53 16.54
CA GLN A 113 -3.11 4.19 15.99
C GLN A 113 -2.77 4.21 14.51
N ASN A 114 -1.82 3.37 14.11
CA ASN A 114 -1.41 3.23 12.72
C ASN A 114 -1.46 1.77 12.30
N CYS A 115 -2.46 1.43 11.51
CA CYS A 115 -2.69 0.11 10.98
C CYS A 115 -2.20 0.08 9.53
N TYR A 116 -1.36 -0.91 9.23
CA TYR A 116 -1.07 -1.24 7.84
C TYR A 116 -1.88 -2.48 7.41
N ARG A 117 -2.64 -2.35 6.31
CA ARG A 117 -3.40 -3.45 5.70
C ARG A 117 -3.07 -3.61 4.23
N GLY A 118 -2.33 -4.67 3.92
CA GLY A 118 -1.95 -5.03 2.55
C GLY A 118 -2.70 -6.26 2.04
N LEU A 119 -2.96 -6.29 0.73
CA LEU A 119 -3.37 -7.51 0.02
C LEU A 119 -2.44 -7.74 -1.17
N VAL A 120 -1.84 -8.92 -1.24
CA VAL A 120 -1.17 -9.41 -2.44
C VAL A 120 -1.95 -10.61 -2.94
N HIS A 121 -2.51 -10.48 -4.13
CA HIS A 121 -3.27 -11.54 -4.77
C HIS A 121 -2.59 -11.96 -6.07
N MET A 122 -2.16 -13.22 -6.14
CA MET A 122 -1.63 -13.84 -7.35
C MET A 122 -2.69 -14.75 -7.97
N GLN A 123 -3.15 -14.39 -9.17
CA GLN A 123 -4.07 -15.21 -9.94
C GLN A 123 -3.35 -16.41 -10.58
N PRO A 124 -4.07 -17.48 -10.96
CA PRO A 124 -3.48 -18.64 -11.63
C PRO A 124 -2.66 -18.29 -12.88
N SER A 125 -3.08 -17.27 -13.64
CA SER A 125 -2.44 -16.80 -14.87
C SER A 125 -1.13 -16.03 -14.64
N ALA A 126 -0.84 -15.63 -13.40
CA ALA A 126 0.35 -14.85 -13.07
C ALA A 126 1.57 -15.75 -12.82
N GLU A 127 1.89 -16.58 -13.81
CA GLU A 127 3.06 -17.46 -13.79
C GLU A 127 4.35 -16.65 -13.57
N ASN A 128 5.29 -17.19 -12.79
CA ASN A 128 6.54 -16.51 -12.42
C ASN A 128 6.36 -15.13 -11.76
N GLY A 129 5.17 -14.82 -11.24
CA GLY A 129 4.89 -13.58 -10.53
C GLY A 129 5.71 -13.46 -9.24
N ARG A 130 6.26 -12.27 -8.98
CA ARG A 130 7.09 -12.00 -7.79
C ARG A 130 6.51 -10.87 -6.96
N ASN A 131 6.53 -11.04 -5.64
CA ASN A 131 6.21 -9.98 -4.70
C ASN A 131 7.34 -9.85 -3.67
N PHE A 132 7.72 -8.61 -3.38
CA PHE A 132 8.53 -8.25 -2.24
C PHE A 132 7.74 -7.25 -1.39
N THR A 133 7.55 -7.55 -0.12
CA THR A 133 6.82 -6.69 0.80
C THR A 133 7.60 -6.49 2.08
N GLN A 134 7.91 -5.24 2.39
CA GLN A 134 8.54 -4.81 3.61
C GLN A 134 7.66 -3.78 4.30
N CYS A 135 7.36 -4.02 5.57
CA CYS A 135 6.53 -3.13 6.38
C CYS A 135 7.23 -2.89 7.71
N ASP A 136 7.79 -1.69 7.84
CA ASP A 136 8.49 -1.26 9.04
C ASP A 136 7.55 -0.34 9.84
N SER A 137 7.48 -0.56 11.15
CA SER A 137 6.70 0.28 12.06
C SER A 137 7.62 0.79 13.16
N ALA A 138 7.76 2.11 13.25
CA ALA A 138 8.47 2.77 14.34
C ALA A 138 7.45 3.39 15.31
N ALA A 139 7.66 3.20 16.61
CA ALA A 139 6.78 3.73 17.64
C ALA A 139 7.60 4.39 18.76
N ASP A 140 7.17 5.57 19.22
CA ASP A 140 7.87 6.35 20.26
C ASP A 140 7.53 5.91 21.70
N ARG A 141 6.36 5.28 21.94
CA ARG A 141 5.90 4.94 23.31
C ARG A 141 5.10 3.62 23.40
N ARG A 142 5.04 3.05 24.62
CA ARG A 142 4.36 1.77 24.95
C ARG A 142 2.83 1.75 24.79
N GLN A 143 2.16 2.91 24.62
CA GLN A 143 0.69 3.01 24.43
C GLN A 143 0.24 3.09 22.96
N VAL A 144 1.17 2.95 22.01
CA VAL A 144 0.89 3.02 20.59
C VAL A 144 0.40 1.66 20.07
N ARG A 145 -0.69 1.64 19.29
CA ARG A 145 -1.20 0.42 18.64
C ARG A 145 -0.87 0.42 17.15
N CYS A 146 0.00 -0.50 16.73
CA CYS A 146 0.39 -0.67 15.33
C CYS A 146 0.01 -2.07 14.80
N PRO A 147 -1.27 -2.37 14.54
CA PRO A 147 -1.65 -3.66 13.99
C PRO A 147 -1.19 -3.76 12.53
N TYR A 148 -0.38 -4.77 12.21
CA TYR A 148 0.03 -5.11 10.86
C TYR A 148 -0.77 -6.31 10.36
N ARG A 149 -1.42 -6.17 9.19
CA ARG A 149 -2.17 -7.26 8.56
C ARG A 149 -1.91 -7.31 7.05
N ALA A 150 -0.94 -8.12 6.64
CA ALA A 150 -0.75 -8.49 5.25
C ALA A 150 -1.49 -9.79 4.93
N LEU A 151 -2.35 -9.74 3.92
CA LEU A 151 -3.05 -10.90 3.38
C LEU A 151 -2.40 -11.31 2.06
N TYR A 152 -1.94 -12.56 2.00
CA TYR A 152 -1.41 -13.16 0.78
C TYR A 152 -2.40 -14.21 0.29
N ARG A 153 -2.88 -14.06 -0.95
CA ARG A 153 -3.73 -15.03 -1.64
C ARG A 153 -3.05 -15.47 -2.92
N VAL A 154 -2.44 -16.66 -2.88
CA VAL A 154 -1.84 -17.33 -4.03
C VAL A 154 -2.79 -18.46 -4.45
N ALA A 155 -3.15 -18.51 -5.73
CA ALA A 155 -3.96 -19.58 -6.28
C ALA A 155 -3.25 -20.94 -6.16
N GLN A 156 -4.00 -22.02 -5.93
CA GLN A 156 -3.46 -23.35 -5.61
C GLN A 156 -2.57 -23.93 -6.72
N SER A 157 -2.83 -23.63 -7.99
CA SER A 157 -2.05 -24.13 -9.14
C SER A 157 -0.58 -23.66 -9.17
N GLN A 158 -0.23 -22.62 -8.41
CA GLN A 158 1.13 -22.05 -8.35
C GLN A 158 1.93 -22.56 -7.13
N ARG A 159 1.36 -23.48 -6.33
CA ARG A 159 2.03 -24.05 -5.14
C ARG A 159 2.75 -25.38 -5.41
N GLU A 160 2.44 -26.08 -6.50
CA GLU A 160 2.95 -27.43 -6.79
C GLU A 160 4.37 -27.43 -7.39
N ASP A 161 4.91 -26.28 -7.79
CA ASP A 161 6.21 -26.16 -8.48
C ASP A 161 7.40 -25.89 -7.53
N ARG A 162 7.29 -26.34 -6.27
CA ARG A 162 8.32 -26.15 -5.21
C ARG A 162 8.66 -27.41 -4.42
N THR A 163 8.70 -28.57 -5.08
CA THR A 163 9.30 -29.81 -4.55
C THR A 163 10.20 -30.46 -5.58
#